data_AF-A0A957YL12-F1
#
_entry.id   AF-A0A957YL12-F1
#
_cell.length_a   1.000
_cell.length_b   1.000
_cell.length_c   1.000
_cell.angle_alpha   90.00
_cell.angle_beta   90.00
_cell.angle_gamma   90.00
#
_symmetry.space_group_name_H-M   'P 1'
#
loop_
_entity.id
_entity.type
_entity.pdbx_description
1 polymer ?
#
loop_
_entity_poly.entity_id
_entity_poly.type
_entity_poly.pdbx_seq_one_letter_code
_entity_poly.pdbx_strand_id
1 'polypeptide(L)'
;LVPARKKGTAFSPDDPALLHPLYAADVLLTGPGSPTYAVRQFQDSLAWHTLQACHRLGATVIFASAATIASGAHALPVYEVYKVGEDLHWKPGLDFFGSYGLNLVFVPHWNNNDGGVDLDTSHCYIGTARYDALVAMLPAPPDAPTIVGIDENTALVIEPAEGQCWVQGPGGVTVIREGRERHFGGGRTFAASELGPFQLPDAVAGLPATV
;
A
#
# COMPACT_ATOMS: atom_id res chain seq x y z
N LEU A 1 -7.21 17.51 -9.70
CA LEU A 1 -6.95 17.35 -8.25
C LEU A 1 -8.29 17.30 -7.53
N VAL A 2 -8.55 16.25 -6.77
CA VAL A 2 -9.79 16.07 -6.00
C VAL A 2 -9.58 16.67 -4.62
N PRO A 3 -10.41 17.63 -4.16
CA PRO A 3 -10.14 18.36 -2.93
C PRO A 3 -10.60 17.61 -1.67
N ALA A 4 -11.00 16.34 -1.76
CA ALA A 4 -11.31 15.48 -0.62
C ALA A 4 -10.07 15.29 0.27
N ARG A 5 -10.15 15.74 1.52
CA ARG A 5 -9.01 15.81 2.45
C ARG A 5 -9.28 15.16 3.78
N LYS A 6 -10.36 15.55 4.48
CA LYS A 6 -10.60 15.18 5.89
C LYS A 6 -12.09 14.95 6.15
N LYS A 7 -12.41 13.78 6.71
CA LYS A 7 -13.77 13.42 7.13
C LYS A 7 -14.39 14.46 8.07
N GLY A 8 -15.69 14.68 7.88
CA GLY A 8 -16.48 15.61 8.71
C GLY A 8 -16.14 17.09 8.50
N THR A 9 -15.52 17.45 7.37
CA THR A 9 -15.24 18.84 7.00
C THR A 9 -15.90 19.20 5.67
N ALA A 10 -15.86 20.47 5.27
CA ALA A 10 -16.32 20.91 3.94
C ALA A 10 -15.55 20.25 2.77
N PHE A 11 -14.43 19.59 3.06
CA PHE A 11 -13.62 18.83 2.10
C PHE A 11 -13.60 17.35 2.49
N SER A 12 -14.76 16.79 2.83
CA SER A 12 -14.89 15.39 3.23
C SER A 12 -14.67 14.44 2.05
N PRO A 13 -13.96 13.30 2.24
CA PRO A 13 -13.96 12.21 1.26
C PRO A 13 -15.31 11.50 1.14
N ASP A 14 -16.30 11.89 1.94
CA ASP A 14 -17.68 11.41 1.87
C ASP A 14 -18.61 12.34 1.08
N ASP A 15 -18.12 13.48 0.59
CA ASP A 15 -18.92 14.41 -0.20
C ASP A 15 -18.93 13.99 -1.69
N PRO A 16 -20.05 13.45 -2.22
CA PRO A 16 -20.12 12.98 -3.60
C PRO A 16 -19.85 14.09 -4.63
N ALA A 17 -20.15 15.34 -4.30
CA ALA A 17 -19.92 16.47 -5.22
C ALA A 17 -18.42 16.69 -5.48
N LEU A 18 -17.56 16.36 -4.49
CA LEU A 18 -16.11 16.47 -4.64
C LEU A 18 -15.51 15.31 -5.42
N LEU A 19 -16.19 14.16 -5.46
CA LEU A 19 -15.68 12.92 -6.04
C LEU A 19 -16.03 12.74 -7.51
N HIS A 20 -16.89 13.60 -8.08
CA HIS A 20 -17.27 13.50 -9.49
C HIS A 20 -16.09 13.30 -10.48
N PRO A 21 -14.91 13.93 -10.28
CA PRO A 21 -13.76 13.69 -11.14
C PRO A 21 -13.18 12.27 -11.11
N LEU A 22 -13.45 11.45 -10.07
CA LEU A 22 -12.94 10.07 -9.98
C LEU A 22 -13.55 9.20 -11.07
N TYR A 23 -14.85 9.35 -11.32
CA TYR A 23 -15.60 8.46 -12.24
C TYR A 23 -15.15 8.57 -13.69
N ALA A 24 -14.52 9.67 -14.08
CA ALA A 24 -14.04 9.92 -15.44
C ALA A 24 -12.51 9.77 -15.57
N ALA A 25 -11.81 9.37 -14.49
CA ALA A 25 -10.36 9.31 -14.49
C ALA A 25 -9.87 7.93 -14.96
N ASP A 26 -8.98 7.92 -15.96
CA ASP A 26 -8.27 6.70 -16.36
C ASP A 26 -7.17 6.32 -15.34
N VAL A 27 -6.67 7.31 -14.59
CA VAL A 27 -5.61 7.14 -13.60
C VAL A 27 -5.95 7.88 -12.31
N LEU A 28 -5.90 7.17 -11.19
CA LEU A 28 -6.10 7.66 -9.84
C LEU A 28 -4.79 7.57 -9.05
N LEU A 29 -4.15 8.72 -8.78
CA LEU A 29 -2.93 8.81 -8.00
C LEU A 29 -3.23 9.20 -6.55
N THR A 30 -2.77 8.38 -5.61
CA THR A 30 -2.73 8.71 -4.18
C THR A 30 -1.28 8.92 -3.75
N GLY A 31 -1.01 10.14 -3.28
CA GLY A 31 0.35 10.65 -3.11
C GLY A 31 0.98 10.44 -1.74
N PRO A 32 2.19 10.98 -1.53
CA PRO A 32 2.92 10.91 -0.27
C PRO A 32 2.24 11.73 0.85
N GLY A 33 2.65 11.48 2.10
CA GLY A 33 2.08 12.15 3.26
C GLY A 33 2.24 11.29 4.52
N SER A 34 1.22 11.29 5.39
CA SER A 34 1.17 10.41 6.55
C SER A 34 0.34 9.15 6.22
N PRO A 35 0.89 7.93 6.40
CA PRO A 35 0.14 6.70 6.15
C PRO A 35 -1.10 6.60 7.04
N THR A 36 -0.95 6.96 8.32
CA THR A 36 -2.01 6.84 9.32
C THR A 36 -3.11 7.88 9.12
N TYR A 37 -2.75 9.06 8.62
CA TYR A 37 -3.72 10.03 8.14
C TYR A 37 -4.50 9.47 6.95
N ALA A 38 -3.80 8.93 5.94
CA ALA A 38 -4.44 8.35 4.75
C ALA A 38 -5.42 7.24 5.13
N VAL A 39 -5.00 6.27 5.95
CA VAL A 39 -5.88 5.23 6.51
C VAL A 39 -7.11 5.87 7.15
N ARG A 40 -6.92 6.77 8.11
CA ARG A 40 -8.04 7.36 8.86
C ARG A 40 -9.04 8.11 7.99
N GLN A 41 -8.58 8.78 6.93
CA GLN A 41 -9.47 9.55 6.06
C GLN A 41 -10.12 8.69 4.98
N PHE A 42 -9.45 7.63 4.50
CA PHE A 42 -10.00 6.76 3.46
C PHE A 42 -10.84 5.62 3.99
N GLN A 43 -10.49 5.03 5.13
CA GLN A 43 -11.17 3.85 5.69
C GLN A 43 -12.67 4.08 5.72
N ASP A 44 -13.46 3.21 5.08
CA ASP A 44 -14.92 3.31 4.96
C ASP A 44 -15.48 4.61 4.36
N SER A 45 -14.66 5.38 3.64
CA SER A 45 -15.13 6.61 2.97
C SER A 45 -15.73 6.33 1.60
N LEU A 46 -16.62 7.20 1.14
CA LEU A 46 -17.14 7.14 -0.22
C LEU A 46 -16.00 7.20 -1.26
N ALA A 47 -14.99 8.05 -1.04
CA ALA A 47 -13.83 8.17 -1.92
C ALA A 47 -13.06 6.85 -2.06
N TRP A 48 -12.87 6.12 -0.96
CA TRP A 48 -12.14 4.85 -0.97
C TRP A 48 -12.90 3.75 -1.71
N HIS A 49 -14.19 3.62 -1.45
CA HIS A 49 -15.04 2.68 -2.19
C HIS A 49 -15.12 3.04 -3.67
N THR A 50 -15.25 4.33 -4.00
CA THR A 50 -15.27 4.81 -5.39
C THR A 50 -13.96 4.49 -6.10
N LEU A 51 -12.81 4.71 -5.45
CA LEU A 51 -11.49 4.38 -6.01
C LEU A 51 -11.37 2.88 -6.31
N GLN A 52 -11.82 2.02 -5.40
CA GLN A 52 -11.84 0.56 -5.62
C GLN A 52 -12.76 0.17 -6.78
N ALA A 53 -13.95 0.77 -6.86
CA ALA A 53 -14.89 0.54 -7.96
C ALA A 53 -14.30 0.98 -9.31
N CYS A 54 -13.76 2.19 -9.38
CA CYS A 54 -13.07 2.70 -10.58
C CYS A 54 -11.94 1.76 -11.02
N HIS A 55 -11.13 1.27 -10.09
CA HIS A 55 -10.07 0.31 -10.41
C HIS A 55 -10.62 -0.98 -11.02
N ARG A 56 -11.66 -1.56 -10.42
CA ARG A 56 -12.29 -2.79 -10.92
C ARG A 56 -13.00 -2.59 -12.26
N LEU A 57 -13.34 -1.35 -12.60
CA LEU A 57 -13.88 -0.95 -13.90
C LEU A 57 -12.79 -0.59 -14.92
N GLY A 58 -11.50 -0.70 -14.57
CA GLY A 58 -10.37 -0.57 -15.48
C GLY A 58 -9.51 0.68 -15.28
N ALA A 59 -9.81 1.55 -14.32
CA ALA A 59 -8.93 2.68 -14.00
C ALA A 59 -7.63 2.19 -13.35
N THR A 60 -6.49 2.78 -13.72
CA THR A 60 -5.22 2.51 -13.05
C THR A 60 -5.17 3.24 -11.72
N VAL A 61 -4.81 2.54 -10.64
CA VAL A 61 -4.55 3.15 -9.32
C VAL A 61 -3.06 3.14 -9.03
N ILE A 62 -2.54 4.29 -8.62
CA ILE A 62 -1.13 4.46 -8.23
C ILE A 62 -1.09 4.87 -6.76
N PHE A 63 -0.41 4.05 -5.94
CA PHE A 63 -0.08 4.37 -4.56
C PHE A 63 1.38 4.76 -4.45
N ALA A 64 1.66 5.96 -3.93
CA ALA A 64 3.03 6.45 -3.76
C ALA A 64 3.38 6.67 -2.28
N SER A 65 4.53 6.14 -1.85
CA SER A 65 5.12 6.33 -0.52
C SER A 65 4.11 6.04 0.61
N ALA A 66 3.64 7.05 1.33
CA ALA A 66 2.69 6.87 2.43
C ALA A 66 1.37 6.19 2.05
N ALA A 67 0.87 6.43 0.83
CA ALA A 67 -0.32 5.76 0.34
C ALA A 67 -0.07 4.27 0.04
N THR A 68 1.16 3.91 -0.37
CA THR A 68 1.58 2.51 -0.55
C THR A 68 1.50 1.76 0.77
N ILE A 69 2.02 2.36 1.85
CA ILE A 69 1.92 1.80 3.21
C ILE A 69 0.45 1.66 3.63
N ALA A 70 -0.35 2.71 3.44
CA ALA A 70 -1.76 2.71 3.82
C ALA A 70 -2.59 1.66 3.07
N SER A 71 -2.22 1.30 1.84
CA SER A 71 -2.95 0.34 1.01
C SER A 71 -2.85 -1.13 1.48
N GLY A 72 -1.86 -1.46 2.32
CA GLY A 72 -1.68 -2.81 2.86
C GLY A 72 -2.71 -3.17 3.94
N ALA A 73 -2.66 -4.42 4.39
CA ALA A 73 -3.46 -4.93 5.51
C ALA A 73 -2.97 -4.36 6.86
N HIS A 74 -1.66 -4.17 7.00
CA HIS A 74 -1.05 -3.46 8.12
C HIS A 74 -0.23 -2.27 7.62
N ALA A 75 -0.52 -1.09 8.17
CA ALA A 75 0.13 0.16 7.83
C ALA A 75 1.18 0.52 8.88
N LEU A 76 2.41 0.75 8.42
CA LEU A 76 3.53 1.24 9.23
C LEU A 76 3.29 2.72 9.61
N PRO A 77 3.15 3.06 10.90
CA PRO A 77 3.03 4.44 11.36
C PRO A 77 4.39 5.13 11.41
N VAL A 78 5.05 5.24 10.24
CA VAL A 78 6.46 5.63 10.14
C VAL A 78 6.74 6.99 10.77
N TYR A 79 5.86 7.98 10.64
CA TYR A 79 6.12 9.31 11.23
C TYR A 79 5.97 9.30 12.74
N GLU A 80 4.99 8.57 13.26
CA GLU A 80 4.83 8.39 14.69
C GLU A 80 6.03 7.67 15.32
N VAL A 81 6.51 6.60 14.69
CA VAL A 81 7.69 5.87 15.19
C VAL A 81 8.98 6.68 14.98
N TYR A 82 9.26 7.13 13.75
CA TYR A 82 10.54 7.75 13.39
C TYR A 82 10.68 9.19 13.90
N LYS A 83 9.61 9.99 13.83
CA LYS A 83 9.67 11.44 14.16
C LYS A 83 9.15 11.76 15.55
N VAL A 84 8.07 11.10 15.99
CA VAL A 84 7.48 11.35 17.32
C VAL A 84 8.16 10.51 18.40
N GLY A 85 8.70 9.34 18.04
CA GLY A 85 9.36 8.43 18.96
C GLY A 85 8.38 7.52 19.71
N GLU A 86 7.23 7.21 19.10
CA GLU A 86 6.30 6.20 19.65
C GLU A 86 6.92 4.80 19.63
N ASP A 87 6.44 3.93 20.52
CA ASP A 87 6.79 2.51 20.52
C ASP A 87 6.42 1.84 19.19
N LEU A 88 7.13 0.77 18.84
CA LEU A 88 6.86 0.01 17.62
C LEU A 88 5.47 -0.61 17.66
N HIS A 89 4.69 -0.35 16.62
CA HIS A 89 3.37 -0.93 16.45
C HIS A 89 2.94 -0.88 14.98
N TRP A 90 1.97 -1.72 14.63
CA TRP A 90 1.24 -1.65 13.37
C TRP A 90 -0.12 -1.01 13.59
N LYS A 91 -0.62 -0.28 12.59
CA LYS A 91 -2.04 0.09 12.52
C LYS A 91 -2.73 -0.78 11.47
N PRO A 92 -4.03 -1.07 11.61
CA PRO A 92 -4.81 -1.60 10.50
C PRO A 92 -4.66 -0.69 9.28
N GLY A 93 -4.39 -1.27 8.11
CA GLY A 93 -4.36 -0.54 6.85
C GLY A 93 -5.72 -0.54 6.15
N LEU A 94 -5.73 -0.11 4.89
CA LEU A 94 -6.93 -0.05 4.06
C LEU A 94 -7.26 -1.38 3.35
N ASP A 95 -6.33 -2.33 3.38
CA ASP A 95 -6.45 -3.68 2.81
C ASP A 95 -7.01 -3.71 1.38
N PHE A 96 -6.43 -2.88 0.50
CA PHE A 96 -6.88 -2.78 -0.90
C PHE A 96 -6.82 -4.14 -1.61
N PHE A 97 -5.74 -4.89 -1.35
CA PHE A 97 -5.44 -6.15 -2.01
C PHE A 97 -6.15 -7.36 -1.41
N GLY A 98 -6.81 -7.22 -0.25
CA GLY A 98 -7.61 -8.30 0.36
C GLY A 98 -8.71 -8.80 -0.58
N SER A 99 -9.34 -7.90 -1.35
CA SER A 99 -10.32 -8.29 -2.37
C SER A 99 -9.73 -9.14 -3.52
N TYR A 100 -8.41 -9.07 -3.73
CA TYR A 100 -7.67 -9.88 -4.69
C TYR A 100 -7.11 -11.18 -4.07
N GLY A 101 -7.55 -11.53 -2.85
CA GLY A 101 -7.06 -12.70 -2.11
C GLY A 101 -5.66 -12.52 -1.52
N LEU A 102 -5.12 -11.31 -1.50
CA LEU A 102 -3.76 -11.05 -1.06
C LEU A 102 -3.74 -10.32 0.30
N ASN A 103 -3.05 -10.91 1.28
CA ASN A 103 -2.75 -10.27 2.56
C ASN A 103 -1.34 -9.66 2.50
N LEU A 104 -1.24 -8.35 2.22
CA LEU A 104 0.03 -7.67 1.94
C LEU A 104 0.39 -6.60 2.96
N VAL A 105 1.68 -6.51 3.29
CA VAL A 105 2.29 -5.37 3.99
C VAL A 105 3.33 -4.75 3.07
N PHE A 106 3.22 -3.44 2.82
CA PHE A 106 4.17 -2.73 1.97
C PHE A 106 5.18 -1.92 2.80
N VAL A 107 6.44 -2.02 2.41
CA VAL A 107 7.55 -1.25 2.97
C VAL A 107 8.26 -0.52 1.81
N PRO A 108 7.77 0.67 1.42
CA PRO A 108 8.44 1.48 0.41
C PRO A 108 9.72 2.09 1.00
N HIS A 109 10.58 2.67 0.16
CA HIS A 109 11.88 3.20 0.61
C HIS A 109 12.71 2.09 1.30
N TRP A 110 12.66 0.87 0.75
CA TRP A 110 13.29 -0.31 1.31
C TRP A 110 14.80 -0.14 1.48
N ASN A 111 15.46 0.39 0.46
CA ASN A 111 16.89 0.68 0.43
C ASN A 111 17.25 2.13 0.81
N ASN A 112 16.37 2.87 1.50
CA ASN A 112 16.69 4.26 1.88
C ASN A 112 17.97 4.32 2.71
N ASN A 113 18.77 5.34 2.44
CA ASN A 113 20.08 5.54 3.05
C ASN A 113 20.30 7.03 3.38
N ASP A 114 19.23 7.79 3.66
CA ASP A 114 19.32 9.22 3.97
C ASP A 114 20.13 9.50 5.24
N GLY A 115 20.16 8.53 6.17
CA GLY A 115 20.97 8.59 7.39
C GLY A 115 22.46 8.27 7.20
N GLY A 116 22.88 7.88 6.00
CA GLY A 116 24.27 7.56 5.69
C GLY A 116 24.86 6.48 6.60
N VAL A 117 26.14 6.65 6.97
CA VAL A 117 26.84 5.68 7.83
C VAL A 117 26.46 5.76 9.32
N ASP A 118 25.82 6.87 9.72
CA ASP A 118 25.56 7.18 11.13
C ASP A 118 24.19 6.67 11.61
N LEU A 119 23.24 6.53 10.68
CA LEU A 119 21.87 6.12 11.01
C LEU A 119 21.30 5.21 9.92
N ASP A 120 20.99 3.97 10.31
CA ASP A 120 20.26 3.06 9.44
C ASP A 120 18.82 3.56 9.23
N THR A 121 18.53 3.95 7.99
CA THR A 121 17.23 4.47 7.53
C THR A 121 16.58 3.55 6.50
N SER A 122 17.12 2.34 6.32
CA SER A 122 16.51 1.31 5.47
C SER A 122 15.11 0.95 5.97
N HIS A 123 14.35 0.24 5.13
CA HIS A 123 13.00 -0.24 5.47
C HIS A 123 12.06 0.91 5.88
N CYS A 124 11.99 1.95 5.05
CA CYS A 124 11.13 3.11 5.28
C CYS A 124 11.51 3.96 6.51
N TYR A 125 12.77 4.37 6.64
CA TYR A 125 13.27 5.18 7.76
C TYR A 125 13.23 4.48 9.14
N ILE A 126 12.92 3.19 9.18
CA ILE A 126 12.81 2.42 10.43
C ILE A 126 14.16 1.82 10.84
N GLY A 127 14.97 1.43 9.88
CA GLY A 127 16.21 0.68 10.08
C GLY A 127 15.96 -0.80 10.39
N THR A 128 16.95 -1.63 10.07
CA THR A 128 16.87 -3.11 10.12
C THR A 128 16.44 -3.63 11.49
N ALA A 129 17.06 -3.14 12.57
CA ALA A 129 16.79 -3.65 13.92
C ALA A 129 15.33 -3.42 14.37
N ARG A 130 14.74 -2.27 14.04
CA ARG A 130 13.34 -1.97 14.37
C ARG A 130 12.38 -2.64 13.38
N TYR A 131 12.80 -2.81 12.12
CA TYR A 131 12.05 -3.55 11.11
C TYR A 131 11.87 -5.01 11.55
N ASP A 132 12.93 -5.69 11.97
CA ASP A 132 12.87 -7.08 12.46
C ASP A 132 11.90 -7.23 13.64
N ALA A 133 11.95 -6.28 14.59
CA ALA A 133 11.03 -6.24 15.72
C ALA A 133 9.58 -6.01 15.28
N LEU A 134 9.33 -5.14 14.30
CA LEU A 134 7.99 -4.93 13.73
C LEU A 134 7.49 -6.18 13.00
N VAL A 135 8.34 -6.87 12.23
CA VAL A 135 7.95 -8.11 11.54
C VAL A 135 7.54 -9.18 12.56
N ALA A 136 8.23 -9.28 13.69
CA ALA A 136 7.87 -10.20 14.76
C ALA A 136 6.51 -9.90 15.43
N MET A 137 5.97 -8.69 15.25
CA MET A 137 4.64 -8.29 15.75
C MET A 137 3.50 -8.61 14.77
N LEU A 138 3.81 -8.98 13.52
CA LEU A 138 2.79 -9.36 12.54
C LEU A 138 2.17 -10.72 12.91
N PRO A 139 0.96 -11.02 12.41
CA PRO A 139 0.35 -12.33 12.60
C PRO A 139 1.29 -13.47 12.18
N ALA A 140 1.32 -14.54 12.97
CA ALA A 140 2.07 -15.74 12.67
C ALA A 140 1.30 -16.63 11.66
N PRO A 141 1.97 -17.59 10.99
CA PRO A 141 1.28 -18.57 10.15
C PRO A 141 0.13 -19.27 10.90
N PRO A 142 -1.01 -19.54 10.23
CA PRO A 142 -1.23 -19.44 8.78
C PRO A 142 -1.61 -18.05 8.25
N ASP A 143 -1.83 -17.07 9.14
CA ASP A 143 -2.38 -15.75 8.77
C ASP A 143 -1.29 -14.69 8.48
N ALA A 144 -0.04 -15.12 8.38
CA ALA A 144 1.10 -14.23 8.14
C ALA A 144 0.96 -13.49 6.81
N PRO A 145 1.07 -12.15 6.79
CA PRO A 145 1.04 -11.39 5.54
C PRO A 145 2.32 -11.61 4.73
N THR A 146 2.21 -11.42 3.41
CA THR A 146 3.38 -11.26 2.54
C THR A 146 3.92 -9.83 2.70
N ILE A 147 5.21 -9.70 3.01
CA ILE A 147 5.87 -8.40 3.07
C ILE A 147 6.45 -8.07 1.70
N VAL A 148 6.18 -6.85 1.21
CA VAL A 148 6.64 -6.35 -0.07
C VAL A 148 7.48 -5.09 0.15
N GLY A 149 8.79 -5.25 0.08
CA GLY A 149 9.77 -4.18 0.06
C GLY A 149 9.88 -3.55 -1.32
N ILE A 150 9.84 -2.23 -1.41
CA ILE A 150 9.99 -1.49 -2.68
C ILE A 150 11.10 -0.46 -2.50
N ASP A 151 12.16 -0.58 -3.30
CA ASP A 151 13.27 0.37 -3.29
C ASP A 151 12.84 1.77 -3.73
N GLU A 152 13.64 2.77 -3.39
CA GLU A 152 13.44 4.14 -3.86
C GLU A 152 13.50 4.21 -5.39
N ASN A 153 12.76 5.18 -5.95
CA ASN A 153 12.61 5.38 -7.40
C ASN A 153 12.10 4.14 -8.16
N THR A 154 11.49 3.18 -7.47
CA THR A 154 11.04 1.90 -8.03
C THR A 154 9.53 1.73 -7.79
N ALA A 155 8.86 1.07 -8.74
CA ALA A 155 7.46 0.72 -8.68
C ALA A 155 7.29 -0.79 -8.89
N LEU A 156 6.48 -1.41 -8.04
CA LEU A 156 5.83 -2.67 -8.34
C LEU A 156 4.56 -2.36 -9.13
N VAL A 157 4.48 -2.84 -10.37
CA VAL A 157 3.25 -2.77 -11.16
C VAL A 157 2.60 -4.15 -11.15
N ILE A 158 1.29 -4.18 -10.95
CA ILE A 158 0.46 -5.39 -10.92
C ILE A 158 -0.57 -5.21 -12.03
N GLU A 159 -0.61 -6.13 -12.98
CA GLU A 159 -1.65 -6.25 -14.01
C GLU A 159 -2.58 -7.40 -13.60
N PRO A 160 -3.72 -7.11 -12.94
CA PRO A 160 -4.59 -8.13 -12.39
C PRO A 160 -5.19 -9.03 -13.47
N ALA A 161 -5.51 -8.48 -14.65
CA ALA A 161 -6.18 -9.23 -15.72
C ALA A 161 -5.28 -10.35 -16.27
N GLU A 162 -3.96 -10.14 -16.27
CA GLU A 162 -2.97 -11.13 -16.70
C GLU A 162 -2.39 -11.96 -15.54
N GLY A 163 -2.69 -11.58 -14.28
CA GLY A 163 -2.10 -12.20 -13.10
C GLY A 163 -0.58 -12.04 -13.05
N GLN A 164 -0.06 -10.92 -13.56
CA GLN A 164 1.37 -10.64 -13.65
C GLN A 164 1.77 -9.38 -12.91
N CYS A 165 3.03 -9.35 -12.50
CA CYS A 165 3.66 -8.20 -11.91
C CYS A 165 4.97 -7.90 -12.63
N TRP A 166 5.37 -6.64 -12.68
CA TRP A 166 6.72 -6.26 -13.09
C TRP A 166 7.28 -5.12 -12.26
N VAL A 167 8.60 -5.03 -12.26
CA VAL A 167 9.34 -4.00 -11.54
C VAL A 167 9.78 -2.93 -12.53
N GLN A 168 9.43 -1.68 -12.24
CA GLN A 168 9.80 -0.52 -13.03
C GLN A 168 10.65 0.45 -12.21
N GLY A 169 11.77 0.91 -12.77
CA GLY A 169 12.73 1.77 -12.08
C GLY A 169 14.10 1.11 -11.91
N PRO A 170 15.06 1.82 -11.29
CA PRO A 170 16.44 1.37 -11.19
C PRO A 170 16.72 0.42 -10.01
N GLY A 171 15.83 0.34 -9.02
CA GLY A 171 15.96 -0.56 -7.86
C GLY A 171 15.26 -1.89 -8.08
N GLY A 172 14.77 -2.48 -6.99
CA GLY A 172 14.04 -3.74 -7.00
C GLY A 172 12.84 -3.80 -6.06
N VAL A 173 12.18 -4.95 -6.11
CA VAL A 173 11.09 -5.36 -5.22
C VAL A 173 11.52 -6.62 -4.50
N THR A 174 11.44 -6.60 -3.18
CA THR A 174 11.73 -7.75 -2.32
C THR A 174 10.41 -8.30 -1.77
N VAL A 175 10.13 -9.57 -2.03
CA VAL A 175 8.93 -10.27 -1.56
C VAL A 175 9.33 -11.29 -0.51
N ILE A 176 8.77 -11.18 0.69
CA ILE A 176 9.01 -12.10 1.81
C ILE A 176 7.69 -12.78 2.17
N ARG A 177 7.63 -14.10 1.98
CA ARG A 177 6.44 -14.92 2.25
C ARG A 177 6.86 -16.25 2.87
N GLU A 178 6.22 -16.64 3.97
CA GLU A 178 6.51 -17.91 4.66
C GLU A 178 8.02 -18.10 4.98
N GLY A 179 8.69 -17.01 5.37
CA GLY A 179 10.13 -17.00 5.67
C GLY A 179 11.05 -17.12 4.45
N ARG A 180 10.51 -17.09 3.23
CA ARG A 180 11.29 -17.10 1.99
C ARG A 180 11.32 -15.70 1.40
N GLU A 181 12.54 -15.23 1.12
CA GLU A 181 12.78 -13.97 0.44
C GLU A 181 13.07 -14.18 -1.04
N ARG A 182 12.47 -13.34 -1.89
CA ARG A 182 12.73 -13.28 -3.32
C ARG A 182 12.92 -11.84 -3.75
N HIS A 183 13.99 -11.58 -4.50
CA HIS A 183 14.28 -10.26 -5.04
C HIS A 183 14.05 -10.20 -6.55
N PHE A 184 13.36 -9.16 -7.00
CA PHE A 184 13.07 -8.86 -8.40
C PHE A 184 13.63 -7.48 -8.74
N GLY A 185 14.72 -7.42 -9.52
CA GLY A 185 15.28 -6.14 -9.97
C GLY A 185 14.48 -5.48 -11.10
N GLY A 186 14.78 -4.21 -11.40
CA GLY A 186 14.16 -3.45 -12.49
C GLY A 186 14.07 -4.21 -13.82
N GLY A 187 12.92 -4.14 -14.47
CA GLY A 187 12.60 -4.82 -15.72
C GLY A 187 12.24 -6.30 -15.58
N ARG A 188 12.29 -6.88 -14.36
CA ARG A 188 11.85 -8.26 -14.12
C ARG A 188 10.33 -8.34 -14.04
N THR A 189 9.82 -9.46 -14.53
CA THR A 189 8.40 -9.84 -14.49
C THR A 189 8.25 -11.14 -13.69
N PHE A 190 7.17 -11.27 -12.93
CA PHE A 190 6.85 -12.43 -12.13
C PHE A 190 5.33 -12.59 -11.96
N ALA A 191 4.89 -13.79 -11.57
CA ALA A 191 3.47 -14.08 -11.41
C ALA A 191 2.92 -13.39 -10.14
N ALA A 192 1.68 -12.88 -10.18
CA ALA A 192 1.03 -12.30 -9.01
C ALA A 192 0.87 -13.32 -7.85
N SER A 193 0.92 -14.62 -8.15
CA SER A 193 0.93 -15.70 -7.15
C SER A 193 2.16 -15.69 -6.22
N GLU A 194 3.24 -14.98 -6.59
CA GLU A 194 4.36 -14.73 -5.69
C GLU A 194 3.97 -13.89 -4.47
N LEU A 195 2.93 -13.06 -4.62
CA LEU A 195 2.41 -12.20 -3.55
C LEU A 195 1.45 -12.95 -2.60
N GLY A 196 0.90 -14.09 -3.02
CA GLY A 196 -0.10 -14.85 -2.26
C GLY A 196 -1.08 -15.60 -3.18
N PRO A 197 -2.22 -16.10 -2.64
CA PRO A 197 -3.23 -16.80 -3.42
C PRO A 197 -4.07 -15.81 -4.25
N PHE A 198 -3.42 -15.15 -5.20
CA PHE A 198 -4.03 -14.12 -6.05
C PHE A 198 -5.27 -14.63 -6.78
N GLN A 199 -6.32 -13.81 -6.77
CA GLN A 199 -7.56 -14.01 -7.52
C GLN A 199 -8.14 -12.66 -7.92
N LEU A 200 -8.94 -12.63 -8.99
CA LEU A 200 -9.70 -11.43 -9.34
C LEU A 200 -10.93 -11.31 -8.43
N PRO A 201 -11.23 -10.12 -7.87
CA PRO A 201 -12.46 -9.90 -7.13
C PRO A 201 -13.68 -9.92 -8.06
N ASP A 202 -14.84 -10.32 -7.52
CA ASP A 202 -16.11 -9.92 -8.14
C ASP A 202 -16.21 -8.39 -8.16
N ALA A 203 -16.78 -7.84 -9.24
CA ALA A 203 -16.81 -6.38 -9.46
C ALA A 203 -17.32 -5.58 -8.24
N VAL A 204 -18.30 -6.12 -7.53
CA VAL A 204 -18.95 -5.46 -6.38
C VAL A 204 -18.53 -6.00 -5.01
N ALA A 205 -17.61 -6.97 -4.93
CA ALA A 205 -17.24 -7.61 -3.65
C ALA A 205 -16.72 -6.60 -2.62
N GLY A 206 -17.34 -6.56 -1.43
CA GLY A 206 -16.94 -5.67 -0.34
C GLY A 206 -17.25 -4.18 -0.58
N LEU A 207 -17.94 -3.81 -1.66
CA LEU A 207 -18.36 -2.43 -1.91
C LEU A 207 -19.78 -2.18 -1.38
N PRO A 208 -20.06 -1.00 -0.78
CA PRO A 208 -21.43 -0.61 -0.44
C PRO A 208 -22.30 -0.49 -1.68
N ALA A 209 -23.58 -0.85 -1.58
CA ALA A 209 -24.53 -0.79 -2.71
C ALA A 209 -24.76 0.63 -3.30
N THR A 210 -24.29 1.66 -2.62
CA THR A 210 -24.38 3.07 -3.04
C THR A 210 -23.25 3.50 -3.99
N VAL A 211 -22.27 2.63 -4.24
CA VAL A 211 -21.11 2.84 -5.11
C VAL A 211 -21.21 1.93 -6.32
#